data_AF-A0A5B7E5W1-F1
#
_entry.id   AF-A0A5B7E5W1-F1
#
_cell.length_a   1.000
_cell.length_b   1.000
_cell.length_c   1.000
_cell.angle_alpha   90.00
_cell.angle_beta   90.00
_cell.angle_gamma   90.00
#
_symmetry.space_group_name_H-M   'P 1'
#
loop_
_entity.id
_entity.type
_entity.pdbx_description
1 polymer ?
#
loop_
_entity_poly.entity_id
_entity_poly.type
_entity_poly.pdbx_seq_one_letter_code
_entity_poly.pdbx_strand_id
1 'polypeptide(L)'
;MQILGRRLGVVGGHRQRPWTRGYIQPLLQCTTWEMASQEGSARRVAELDTPAFLVDFNKVSTNCAKALAQCTELGVTLRAQTKTHKTIEGAVLQTGGTRRGLVTSTIQEAEFYADNGFDDILFGFPFIPHHMPRAAQLTRRLEKFHVMVDSRVAVDVLVANTPPPGKTWSSYLAVNCGYNRGTGTQHYMNVFKNYEHVNLR
;
A
#
# COMPACT_ATOMS: atom_id res chain seq x y z
N MET A 1 3.50 14.79 12.86
CA MET A 1 3.92 13.45 13.35
C MET A 1 5.42 13.55 13.63
N GLN A 2 5.88 13.41 14.88
CA GLN A 2 7.30 13.50 15.24
C GLN A 2 7.78 12.15 15.75
N ILE A 3 8.82 11.60 15.13
CA ILE A 3 9.46 10.32 15.46
C ILE A 3 10.88 10.64 15.93
N LEU A 4 11.24 10.24 17.16
CA LEU A 4 12.56 10.46 17.77
C LEU A 4 13.32 9.13 17.87
N GLY A 5 14.52 9.05 17.26
CA GLY A 5 15.42 7.90 17.32
C GLY A 5 16.84 8.31 17.73
N ARG A 6 17.44 7.57 18.68
CA ARG A 6 18.83 7.76 19.15
C ARG A 6 19.83 7.04 18.24
N ARG A 7 20.99 7.66 18.01
CA ARG A 7 22.17 7.06 17.34
C ARG A 7 23.17 6.59 18.40
N LEU A 8 23.59 5.33 18.34
CA LEU A 8 24.84 4.85 18.96
C LEU A 8 25.79 4.49 17.82
N GLY A 9 26.95 5.15 17.78
CA GLY A 9 27.96 4.95 16.75
C GLY A 9 28.86 3.76 17.05
N VAL A 10 29.35 3.11 15.99
CA VAL A 10 30.52 2.23 16.03
C VAL A 10 31.39 2.54 14.82
N VAL A 11 32.67 2.78 15.07
CA VAL A 11 33.76 2.98 14.10
C VAL A 11 34.53 1.66 13.95
N GLY A 12 34.91 1.29 12.73
CA GLY A 12 35.89 0.23 12.49
C GLY A 12 35.89 -0.26 11.05
N GLY A 13 36.93 0.08 10.28
CA GLY A 13 37.09 -0.32 8.88
C GLY A 13 37.99 -1.55 8.68
N HIS A 14 37.97 -2.13 7.46
CA HIS A 14 39.16 -2.54 6.69
C HIS A 14 38.81 -3.15 5.31
N ARG A 15 39.55 -2.65 4.31
CA ARG A 15 40.02 -3.21 3.01
C ARG A 15 39.26 -4.31 2.24
N GLN A 16 39.06 -3.98 0.95
CA GLN A 16 38.57 -4.80 -0.18
C GLN A 16 39.53 -5.92 -0.65
N ARG A 17 38.96 -6.96 -1.29
CA ARG A 17 39.43 -7.55 -2.58
C ARG A 17 38.27 -8.26 -3.34
N PRO A 18 38.38 -8.45 -4.68
CA PRO A 18 37.23 -8.42 -5.59
C PRO A 18 36.93 -9.76 -6.28
N TRP A 19 35.66 -9.99 -6.65
CA TRP A 19 35.28 -10.92 -7.72
C TRP A 19 34.15 -10.32 -8.58
N THR A 20 34.36 -10.43 -9.89
CA THR A 20 33.62 -9.89 -11.02
C THR A 20 32.32 -10.63 -11.33
N ARG A 21 31.29 -9.88 -11.76
CA ARG A 21 30.58 -9.97 -13.07
C ARG A 21 29.07 -9.71 -12.93
N GLY A 22 28.59 -8.64 -13.58
CA GLY A 22 27.24 -8.57 -14.15
C GLY A 22 26.17 -7.79 -13.39
N TYR A 23 25.90 -6.57 -13.89
CA TYR A 23 24.60 -5.90 -13.92
C TYR A 23 23.81 -5.77 -12.60
N ILE A 24 23.86 -4.58 -11.99
CA ILE A 24 22.73 -3.67 -11.74
C ILE A 24 23.38 -2.31 -11.46
N GLN A 25 23.19 -1.35 -12.35
CA GLN A 25 23.39 0.05 -11.98
C GLN A 25 22.25 0.43 -11.03
N PRO A 26 22.52 0.87 -9.79
CA PRO A 26 21.49 1.58 -9.06
C PRO A 26 21.38 2.95 -9.72
N LEU A 27 20.27 3.19 -10.43
CA LEU A 27 19.78 4.54 -10.71
C LEU A 27 19.43 5.19 -9.35
N LEU A 28 20.47 5.57 -8.62
CA LEU A 28 20.44 6.47 -7.48
C LEU A 28 20.20 7.88 -8.00
N GLN A 29 18.96 8.12 -8.44
CA GLN A 29 18.32 9.42 -8.32
C GLN A 29 16.99 9.21 -7.60
N CYS A 30 17.09 8.53 -6.45
CA CYS A 30 16.13 8.76 -5.38
C CYS A 30 16.39 10.20 -4.96
N THR A 31 15.55 11.13 -5.40
CA THR A 31 15.46 12.46 -4.79
C THR A 31 15.42 12.22 -3.30
N THR A 32 16.54 12.53 -2.64
CA THR A 32 16.67 12.49 -1.20
C THR A 32 15.57 13.39 -0.67
N TRP A 33 14.51 12.78 -0.17
CA TRP A 33 13.70 13.43 0.84
C TRP A 33 14.68 13.64 2.00
N GLU A 34 15.23 14.86 2.09
CA GLU A 34 15.65 15.37 3.38
C GLU A 34 14.43 15.17 4.28
N MET A 35 14.51 14.16 5.14
CA MET A 35 13.70 14.17 6.34
C MET A 35 14.04 15.52 6.95
N ALA A 36 13.15 16.49 6.78
CA ALA A 36 13.21 17.75 7.48
C ALA A 36 13.39 17.35 8.93
N SER A 37 14.65 17.40 9.36
CA SER A 37 15.09 17.06 10.68
C SER A 37 14.66 18.27 11.46
N GLN A 38 13.35 18.40 11.68
CA GLN A 38 12.88 19.21 12.77
C GLN A 38 13.55 18.55 13.97
N GLU A 39 14.58 19.22 14.46
CA GLU A 39 15.13 19.12 15.80
C GLU A 39 13.98 19.35 16.78
N GLY A 40 13.05 18.42 16.83
CA GLY A 40 12.03 18.34 17.84
C GLY A 40 12.80 17.97 19.09
N SER A 41 13.03 18.97 19.94
CA SER A 41 13.43 18.80 21.33
C SER A 41 12.82 17.50 21.86
N ALA A 42 13.67 16.58 22.32
CA ALA A 42 13.25 15.28 22.81
C ALA A 42 12.40 15.47 24.08
N ARG A 43 11.12 15.79 23.90
CA ARG A 43 10.15 15.93 24.99
C ARG A 43 9.93 14.57 25.61
N ARG A 44 9.96 14.51 26.94
CA ARG A 44 9.54 13.30 27.64
C ARG A 44 8.04 13.12 27.43
N VAL A 45 7.57 11.87 27.46
CA VAL A 45 6.12 11.57 27.32
C VAL A 45 5.28 12.35 28.34
N ALA A 46 5.82 12.56 29.55
CA ALA A 46 5.16 13.31 30.63
C ALA A 46 5.01 14.83 30.35
N GLU A 47 5.66 15.35 29.32
CA GLU A 47 5.64 16.78 28.94
C GLU A 47 4.67 17.04 27.78
N LEU A 48 3.89 16.05 27.37
CA LEU A 48 2.91 16.17 26.29
C LEU A 48 1.54 16.54 26.85
N ASP A 49 0.88 17.51 26.21
CA ASP A 49 -0.50 17.87 26.53
C ASP A 49 -1.44 16.68 26.27
N THR A 50 -2.27 16.35 27.26
CA THR A 50 -3.20 15.22 27.18
C THR A 50 -4.61 15.68 26.78
N PRO A 51 -5.34 14.91 25.93
CA PRO A 51 -5.00 13.56 25.46
C PRO A 51 -4.03 13.56 24.27
N ALA A 52 -3.04 12.67 24.32
CA ALA A 52 -2.08 12.44 23.23
C ALA A 52 -2.11 10.96 22.80
N PHE A 53 -2.24 10.72 21.48
CA PHE A 53 -2.10 9.38 20.90
C PHE A 53 -0.63 9.11 20.58
N LEU A 54 -0.03 8.16 21.28
CA LEU A 54 1.39 7.84 21.16
C LEU A 54 1.59 6.48 20.50
N VAL A 55 2.59 6.41 19.63
CA VAL A 55 2.99 5.19 18.93
C VAL A 55 4.47 4.96 19.20
N ASP A 56 4.79 3.78 19.74
CA ASP A 56 6.17 3.33 19.92
C ASP A 56 6.76 2.93 18.56
N PHE A 57 7.63 3.79 18.03
CA PHE A 57 8.27 3.59 16.73
C PHE A 57 9.06 2.28 16.65
N ASN A 58 9.79 1.91 17.70
CA ASN A 58 10.63 0.71 17.70
C ASN A 58 9.76 -0.56 17.63
N LYS A 59 8.63 -0.56 18.35
CA LYS A 59 7.66 -1.67 18.27
C LYS A 59 7.03 -1.77 16.89
N VAL A 60 6.58 -0.65 16.31
CA VAL A 60 5.98 -0.67 14.97
C VAL A 60 6.98 -1.13 13.91
N SER A 61 8.20 -0.61 13.95
CA SER A 61 9.28 -1.01 13.04
C SER A 61 9.59 -2.51 13.15
N THR A 62 9.73 -3.02 14.37
CA THR A 62 9.96 -4.45 14.63
C THR A 62 8.80 -5.31 14.14
N ASN A 63 7.56 -4.90 14.37
CA ASN A 63 6.38 -5.64 13.93
C ASN A 63 6.26 -5.69 12.40
N CYS A 64 6.53 -4.58 11.71
CA CYS A 64 6.51 -4.55 10.24
C CYS A 64 7.61 -5.45 9.67
N ALA A 65 8.83 -5.38 10.22
CA ALA A 65 9.94 -6.23 9.79
C ALA A 65 9.63 -7.73 9.96
N LYS A 66 9.01 -8.11 11.09
CA LYS A 66 8.57 -9.50 11.34
C LYS A 66 7.54 -9.98 10.32
N ALA A 67 6.51 -9.17 10.04
CA ALA A 67 5.48 -9.53 9.08
C ALA A 67 6.04 -9.71 7.66
N LEU A 68 6.95 -8.81 7.23
CA LEU A 68 7.64 -8.91 5.94
C LEU A 68 8.51 -10.17 5.84
N ALA A 69 9.26 -10.48 6.91
CA ALA A 69 10.08 -11.68 6.97
C ALA A 69 9.23 -12.96 6.88
N GLN A 70 8.10 -13.02 7.60
CA GLN A 70 7.17 -14.15 7.56
C GLN A 70 6.56 -14.35 6.17
N CYS A 71 6.15 -13.28 5.49
CA CYS A 71 5.65 -13.39 4.12
C CYS A 71 6.74 -13.90 3.16
N THR A 72 7.98 -13.45 3.35
CA THR A 72 9.13 -13.91 2.57
C THR A 72 9.38 -15.41 2.78
N GLU A 73 9.36 -15.87 4.03
CA GLU A 73 9.52 -17.29 4.39
C GLU A 73 8.43 -18.18 3.79
N LEU A 74 7.18 -17.69 3.77
CA LEU A 74 6.04 -18.40 3.18
C LEU A 74 5.95 -18.28 1.65
N GLY A 75 6.85 -17.52 1.01
CA GLY A 75 6.84 -17.29 -0.44
C GLY A 75 5.63 -16.48 -0.94
N VAL A 76 5.03 -15.66 -0.06
CA VAL A 76 3.87 -14.81 -0.39
C VAL A 76 4.24 -13.33 -0.34
N THR A 77 3.48 -12.50 -1.06
CA THR A 77 3.65 -11.04 -1.01
C THR A 77 2.68 -10.41 -0.02
N LEU A 78 3.21 -9.58 0.89
CA LEU A 78 2.37 -8.80 1.80
C LEU A 78 1.73 -7.62 1.05
N ARG A 79 0.39 -7.51 1.12
CA ARG A 79 -0.35 -6.32 0.69
C ARG A 79 -0.90 -5.61 1.91
N ALA A 80 -0.25 -4.53 2.32
CA ALA A 80 -0.45 -3.94 3.64
C ALA A 80 -1.71 -3.08 3.71
N GLN A 81 -2.60 -3.37 4.66
CA GLN A 81 -3.77 -2.54 4.90
C GLN A 81 -3.42 -1.34 5.80
N THR A 82 -3.76 -0.14 5.32
CA THR A 82 -3.39 1.10 5.99
C THR A 82 -4.48 1.73 6.87
N LYS A 83 -5.67 1.14 6.96
CA LYS A 83 -6.85 1.75 7.63
C LYS A 83 -6.64 2.04 9.11
N THR A 84 -5.71 1.31 9.74
CA THR A 84 -5.38 1.43 11.16
C THR A 84 -4.64 2.72 11.47
N HIS A 85 -3.77 3.19 10.59
CA HIS A 85 -2.89 4.34 10.87
C HIS A 85 -3.07 5.49 9.90
N LYS A 86 -3.39 5.24 8.62
CA LYS A 86 -3.64 6.26 7.58
C LYS A 86 -2.51 7.29 7.44
N THR A 87 -1.27 6.86 7.57
CA THR A 87 -0.05 7.70 7.55
C THR A 87 0.95 7.19 6.54
N ILE A 88 1.73 8.13 5.98
CA ILE A 88 2.80 7.84 5.01
C ILE A 88 3.92 7.05 5.68
N GLU A 89 4.33 7.47 6.87
CA GLU A 89 5.42 6.86 7.64
C GLU A 89 5.11 5.41 8.00
N GLY A 90 3.86 5.14 8.43
CA GLY A 90 3.41 3.78 8.70
C GLY A 90 3.38 2.91 7.44
N ALA A 91 2.90 3.46 6.32
CA ALA A 91 2.85 2.74 5.05
C ALA A 91 4.25 2.45 4.49
N VAL A 92 5.21 3.37 4.66
CA VAL A 92 6.62 3.14 4.31
C VAL A 92 7.19 1.97 5.11
N LEU A 93 6.94 1.93 6.43
CA LEU A 93 7.40 0.81 7.27
C LEU A 93 6.75 -0.52 6.87
N GLN A 94 5.43 -0.54 6.66
CA GLN A 94 4.69 -1.74 6.27
C GLN A 94 5.13 -2.30 4.91
N THR A 95 5.52 -1.44 3.97
CA THR A 95 5.95 -1.83 2.63
C THR A 95 7.46 -2.09 2.54
N GLY A 96 8.20 -2.03 3.65
CA GLY A 96 9.65 -2.17 3.66
C GLY A 96 10.36 -1.09 2.84
N GLY A 97 9.75 0.09 2.69
CA GLY A 97 10.26 1.20 1.90
C GLY A 97 9.91 1.16 0.41
N THR A 98 9.33 0.06 -0.10
CA THR A 98 9.01 -0.07 -1.54
C THR A 98 7.91 0.87 -2.02
N ARG A 99 7.06 1.35 -1.09
CA ARG A 99 5.85 2.15 -1.39
C ARG A 99 4.89 1.45 -2.37
N ARG A 100 4.88 0.12 -2.37
CA ARG A 100 4.02 -0.70 -3.23
C ARG A 100 3.27 -1.76 -2.45
N GLY A 101 2.12 -2.18 -2.97
CA GLY A 101 1.33 -3.26 -2.39
C GLY A 101 0.53 -2.79 -1.18
N LEU A 102 -0.33 -1.80 -1.37
CA LEU A 102 -1.23 -1.32 -0.32
C LEU A 102 -2.66 -1.80 -0.53
N VAL A 103 -3.39 -1.90 0.57
CA VAL A 103 -4.85 -1.96 0.59
C VAL A 103 -5.38 -0.73 1.33
N THR A 104 -6.36 -0.05 0.75
CA THR A 104 -7.04 1.11 1.35
C THR A 104 -8.52 0.83 1.57
N SER A 105 -9.09 1.47 2.59
CA SER A 105 -10.50 1.29 2.96
C SER A 105 -11.42 2.35 2.37
N THR A 106 -10.85 3.47 1.92
CA THR A 106 -11.56 4.53 1.20
C THR A 106 -10.80 4.89 -0.07
N ILE A 107 -11.51 5.49 -1.03
CA ILE A 107 -10.89 5.99 -2.26
C ILE A 107 -10.07 7.27 -2.02
N GLN A 108 -10.42 8.05 -0.99
CA GLN A 108 -9.63 9.19 -0.50
C GLN A 108 -8.27 8.74 0.01
N GLU A 109 -8.21 7.63 0.74
CA GLU A 109 -6.93 7.04 1.16
C GLU A 109 -6.09 6.63 -0.06
N ALA A 110 -6.71 6.03 -1.09
CA ALA A 110 -5.99 5.65 -2.30
C ALA A 110 -5.36 6.86 -3.00
N GLU A 111 -6.09 7.96 -3.11
CA GLU A 111 -5.57 9.24 -3.63
C GLU A 111 -4.45 9.80 -2.77
N PHE A 112 -4.65 9.84 -1.44
CA PHE A 112 -3.65 10.32 -0.50
C PHE A 112 -2.31 9.58 -0.65
N TYR A 113 -2.34 8.24 -0.77
CA TYR A 113 -1.13 7.46 -0.99
C TYR A 113 -0.55 7.66 -2.40
N ALA A 114 -1.39 7.72 -3.43
CA ALA A 114 -0.96 7.99 -4.80
C ALA A 114 -0.24 9.35 -4.92
N ASP A 115 -0.75 10.39 -4.26
CA ASP A 115 -0.16 11.73 -4.21
C ASP A 115 1.21 11.74 -3.50
N ASN A 116 1.47 10.74 -2.65
CA ASN A 116 2.73 10.58 -1.91
C ASN A 116 3.67 9.52 -2.53
N GLY A 117 3.45 9.19 -3.80
CA GLY A 117 4.34 8.32 -4.58
C GLY A 117 4.22 6.83 -4.27
N PHE A 118 3.07 6.39 -3.74
CA PHE A 118 2.75 4.97 -3.67
C PHE A 118 2.08 4.50 -4.96
N ASP A 119 2.25 3.21 -5.25
CA ASP A 119 1.67 2.53 -6.41
C ASP A 119 1.25 1.10 -6.01
N ASP A 120 0.65 0.34 -6.92
CA ASP A 120 0.11 -1.00 -6.63
C ASP A 120 -0.88 -0.98 -5.45
N ILE A 121 -1.94 -0.18 -5.60
CA ILE A 121 -2.93 0.11 -4.56
C ILE A 121 -4.24 -0.63 -4.87
N LEU A 122 -4.74 -1.40 -3.89
CA LEU A 122 -6.06 -2.01 -3.93
C LEU A 122 -7.04 -1.21 -3.07
N PHE A 123 -8.10 -0.69 -3.68
CA PHE A 123 -9.27 -0.21 -2.96
C PHE A 123 -10.09 -1.41 -2.47
N GLY A 124 -9.89 -1.77 -1.20
CA GLY A 124 -10.41 -2.98 -0.55
C GLY A 124 -11.83 -2.85 0.00
N PHE A 125 -12.70 -2.11 -0.68
CA PHE A 125 -14.10 -1.93 -0.30
C PHE A 125 -15.00 -2.11 -1.54
N PRO A 126 -16.25 -2.59 -1.39
CA PRO A 126 -17.16 -2.79 -2.51
C PRO A 126 -17.25 -1.59 -3.45
N PHE A 127 -16.93 -1.83 -4.71
CA PHE A 127 -16.97 -0.82 -5.75
C PHE A 127 -18.42 -0.50 -6.14
N ILE A 128 -18.75 0.79 -6.22
CA ILE A 128 -20.08 1.30 -6.57
C ILE A 128 -19.93 2.39 -7.65
N PRO A 129 -21.00 2.70 -8.43
CA PRO A 129 -20.93 3.64 -9.54
C PRO A 129 -20.29 5.00 -9.20
N HIS A 130 -20.55 5.51 -8.00
CA HIS A 130 -20.03 6.80 -7.53
C HIS A 130 -18.49 6.86 -7.45
N HIS A 131 -17.81 5.72 -7.32
CA HIS A 131 -16.35 5.67 -7.28
C HIS A 131 -15.70 5.81 -8.66
N MET A 132 -16.45 5.63 -9.74
CA MET A 132 -15.91 5.48 -11.10
C MET A 132 -15.05 6.67 -11.56
N PRO A 133 -15.46 7.94 -11.42
CA PRO A 133 -14.65 9.07 -11.88
C PRO A 133 -13.27 9.10 -11.20
N ARG A 134 -13.22 8.79 -9.91
CA ARG A 134 -11.99 8.80 -9.10
C ARG A 134 -11.11 7.59 -9.38
N ALA A 135 -11.72 6.42 -9.56
CA ALA A 135 -11.00 5.22 -9.98
C ALA A 135 -10.38 5.39 -11.37
N ALA A 136 -11.05 6.04 -12.32
CA ALA A 136 -10.48 6.34 -13.63
C ALA A 136 -9.25 7.27 -13.55
N GLN A 137 -9.28 8.27 -12.66
CA GLN A 137 -8.13 9.14 -12.41
C GLN A 137 -6.97 8.38 -11.78
N LEU A 138 -7.23 7.54 -10.78
CA LEU A 138 -6.21 6.70 -10.15
C LEU A 138 -5.59 5.71 -11.14
N THR A 139 -6.39 5.01 -11.94
CA THR A 139 -5.91 4.09 -12.99
C THR A 139 -5.07 4.80 -14.05
N ARG A 140 -5.38 6.05 -14.37
CA ARG A 140 -4.58 6.87 -15.30
C ARG A 140 -3.20 7.18 -14.72
N ARG A 141 -3.14 7.52 -13.43
CA ARG A 141 -1.94 8.02 -12.74
C ARG A 141 -1.01 6.92 -12.26
N LEU A 142 -1.57 5.83 -11.75
CA LEU A 142 -0.82 4.71 -11.15
C LEU A 142 -0.47 3.66 -12.20
N GLU A 143 0.65 2.96 -12.03
CA GLU A 143 0.94 1.78 -12.84
C GLU A 143 -0.11 0.70 -12.55
N LYS A 144 -0.43 0.48 -11.27
CA LYS A 144 -1.35 -0.56 -10.79
C LYS A 144 -2.33 0.02 -9.77
N PHE A 145 -3.58 0.14 -10.19
CA PHE A 145 -4.71 0.42 -9.32
C PHE A 145 -5.76 -0.68 -9.45
N HIS A 146 -6.27 -1.15 -8.32
CA HIS A 146 -7.19 -2.27 -8.26
C HIS A 146 -8.45 -1.90 -7.48
N VAL A 147 -9.59 -2.44 -7.89
CA VAL A 147 -10.87 -2.25 -7.20
C VAL A 147 -11.43 -3.60 -6.72
N MET A 148 -12.10 -3.61 -5.58
CA MET A 148 -12.80 -4.80 -5.11
C MET A 148 -14.25 -4.81 -5.59
N VAL A 149 -14.67 -5.90 -6.23
CA VAL A 149 -16.04 -6.10 -6.72
C VAL A 149 -16.68 -7.27 -5.99
N ASP A 150 -17.98 -7.17 -5.72
CA ASP A 150 -18.76 -8.19 -5.02
C ASP A 150 -20.16 -8.38 -5.64
N SER A 151 -20.47 -7.65 -6.69
CA SER A 151 -21.78 -7.66 -7.33
C SER A 151 -21.67 -7.48 -8.84
N ARG A 152 -22.70 -7.95 -9.56
CA ARG A 152 -22.82 -7.72 -11.00
C ARG A 152 -22.83 -6.23 -11.34
N VAL A 153 -23.52 -5.42 -10.54
CA VAL A 153 -23.63 -3.97 -10.75
C VAL A 153 -22.24 -3.32 -10.79
N ALA A 154 -21.36 -3.70 -9.87
CA ALA A 154 -19.99 -3.17 -9.85
C ALA A 154 -19.22 -3.51 -11.14
N VAL A 155 -19.40 -4.72 -11.68
CA VAL A 155 -18.75 -5.14 -12.92
C VAL A 155 -19.37 -4.49 -14.15
N ASP A 156 -20.69 -4.40 -14.22
CA ASP A 156 -21.39 -3.69 -15.32
C ASP A 156 -20.92 -2.23 -15.41
N VAL A 157 -20.69 -1.57 -14.26
CA VAL A 157 -20.12 -0.22 -14.22
C VAL A 157 -18.72 -0.18 -14.84
N LEU A 158 -17.83 -1.11 -14.46
CA LEU A 158 -16.48 -1.16 -15.04
C LEU A 158 -16.51 -1.43 -16.55
N VAL A 159 -17.43 -2.27 -17.01
CA VAL A 159 -17.55 -2.63 -18.43
C VAL A 159 -18.15 -1.49 -19.25
N ALA A 160 -19.13 -0.77 -18.70
CA ALA A 160 -19.75 0.38 -19.35
C ALA A 160 -18.82 1.59 -19.47
N ASN A 161 -17.70 1.62 -18.73
CA ASN A 161 -16.74 2.71 -18.74
C ASN A 161 -15.43 2.25 -19.39
N THR A 162 -15.04 2.86 -20.51
CA THR A 162 -13.75 2.56 -21.14
C THR A 162 -12.59 2.95 -20.21
N PRO A 163 -11.60 2.07 -19.97
CA PRO A 163 -10.43 2.42 -19.18
C PRO A 163 -9.61 3.53 -19.87
N PRO A 164 -8.79 4.30 -19.13
CA PRO A 164 -7.87 5.25 -19.73
C PRO A 164 -6.98 4.59 -20.81
N PRO A 165 -6.56 5.33 -21.86
CA PRO A 165 -5.74 4.76 -22.92
C PRO A 165 -4.51 4.02 -22.40
N GLY A 166 -4.28 2.80 -22.92
CA GLY A 166 -3.17 1.94 -22.50
C GLY A 166 -3.34 1.28 -21.12
N LYS A 167 -4.52 1.38 -20.50
CA LYS A 167 -4.85 0.74 -19.22
C LYS A 167 -5.99 -0.26 -19.37
N THR A 168 -6.09 -1.14 -18.38
CA THR A 168 -7.21 -2.07 -18.21
C THR A 168 -7.77 -1.92 -16.80
N TRP A 169 -9.06 -2.18 -16.60
CA TRP A 169 -9.58 -2.33 -15.24
C TRP A 169 -9.00 -3.58 -14.60
N SER A 170 -8.42 -3.43 -13.41
CA SER A 170 -8.02 -4.55 -12.58
C SER A 170 -8.93 -4.63 -11.37
N SER A 171 -9.56 -5.80 -11.18
CA SER A 171 -10.51 -6.00 -10.11
C SER A 171 -10.22 -7.29 -9.35
N TYR A 172 -10.58 -7.29 -8.07
CA TYR A 172 -10.54 -8.44 -7.18
C TYR A 172 -11.96 -8.81 -6.81
N LEU A 173 -12.32 -10.09 -6.93
CA LEU A 173 -13.63 -10.56 -6.49
C LEU A 173 -13.61 -10.83 -4.98
N ALA A 174 -14.50 -10.17 -4.23
CA ALA A 174 -14.66 -10.43 -2.80
C ALA A 174 -15.34 -11.77 -2.56
N VAL A 175 -14.65 -12.70 -1.89
CA VAL A 175 -15.15 -14.04 -1.55
C VAL A 175 -15.66 -14.05 -0.12
N ASN A 176 -16.91 -14.48 0.12
CA ASN A 176 -17.38 -14.72 1.47
C ASN A 176 -16.96 -16.11 1.95
N CYS A 177 -15.96 -16.16 2.84
CA CYS A 177 -15.49 -17.40 3.47
C CYS A 177 -16.10 -17.62 4.87
N GLY A 178 -17.29 -17.06 5.14
CA GLY A 178 -17.99 -17.21 6.43
C GLY A 178 -17.89 -16.00 7.36
N TYR A 179 -17.23 -14.92 6.94
CA TYR A 179 -17.09 -13.69 7.74
C TYR A 179 -18.36 -12.81 7.74
N ASN A 180 -19.24 -12.97 6.74
CA ASN A 180 -20.58 -12.35 6.67
C ASN A 180 -20.60 -10.82 6.87
N ARG A 181 -19.58 -10.12 6.37
CA ARG A 181 -19.40 -8.66 6.55
C ARG A 181 -19.45 -7.84 5.27
N GLY A 182 -19.87 -8.46 4.17
CA GLY A 182 -20.15 -7.81 2.88
C GLY A 182 -20.96 -8.74 1.97
N THR A 183 -21.41 -8.25 0.83
CA THR A 183 -22.09 -9.03 -0.22
C THR A 183 -21.13 -9.92 -1.02
N GLY A 184 -20.09 -10.47 -0.37
CA GLY A 184 -19.22 -11.45 -0.99
C GLY A 184 -20.08 -12.60 -1.52
N THR A 185 -19.95 -12.91 -2.80
CA THR A 185 -20.83 -13.87 -3.46
C THR A 185 -20.60 -15.26 -2.87
N GLN A 186 -21.64 -15.91 -2.35
CA GLN A 186 -21.57 -17.30 -1.87
C GLN A 186 -21.57 -18.31 -3.03
N HIS A 187 -22.12 -17.91 -4.19
CA HIS A 187 -22.30 -18.76 -5.37
C HIS A 187 -21.45 -18.26 -6.54
N TYR A 188 -20.41 -19.04 -6.84
CA TYR A 188 -19.46 -18.83 -7.92
C TYR A 188 -19.91 -19.58 -9.17
N MET A 189 -19.81 -18.95 -10.35
CA MET A 189 -19.28 -19.52 -11.60
C MET A 189 -19.87 -18.94 -12.89
N ASN A 190 -21.02 -18.26 -12.87
CA ASN A 190 -21.71 -17.87 -14.11
C ASN A 190 -21.82 -16.36 -14.39
N VAL A 191 -21.39 -15.47 -13.49
CA VAL A 191 -21.61 -14.02 -13.70
C VAL A 191 -20.53 -13.38 -14.59
N PHE A 192 -19.31 -13.93 -14.67
CA PHE A 192 -18.15 -13.17 -15.17
C PHE A 192 -17.39 -13.77 -16.36
N LYS A 193 -17.91 -14.82 -17.02
CA LYS A 193 -17.20 -15.50 -18.12
C LYS A 193 -17.08 -14.69 -19.43
N ASN A 194 -17.72 -13.52 -19.55
CA ASN A 194 -17.92 -12.82 -20.84
C ASN A 194 -17.30 -11.40 -20.91
N TYR A 195 -16.34 -11.03 -20.05
CA TYR A 195 -15.83 -9.66 -20.01
C TYR A 195 -14.33 -9.58 -20.38
N GLU A 196 -14.03 -9.27 -21.65
CA GLU A 196 -12.65 -9.21 -22.18
C GLU A 196 -11.80 -8.05 -21.63
N HIS A 197 -12.43 -6.99 -21.10
CA HIS A 197 -11.74 -5.77 -20.67
C HIS A 197 -11.54 -5.63 -19.15
N VAL A 198 -11.94 -6.65 -18.38
CA VAL A 198 -11.82 -6.66 -16.91
C VAL A 198 -10.90 -7.80 -16.50
N ASN A 199 -9.71 -7.46 -16.00
CA ASN A 199 -8.80 -8.46 -15.44
C ASN A 199 -9.24 -8.78 -14.01
N LEU A 200 -10.05 -9.82 -13.88
CA LEU A 200 -10.51 -10.37 -12.62
C LEU A 200 -9.44 -11.27 -12.01
N ARG A 201 -9.08 -10.98 -10.75
CA ARG A 201 -8.18 -11.79 -9.92
C ARG A 201 -8.86 -12.26 -8.63
#